data_AF-A0A0P1CYQ2-F1
#
_entry.id   AF-A0A0P1CYQ2-F1
#
_cell.length_a   1.000
_cell.length_b   1.000
_cell.length_c   1.000
_cell.angle_alpha   90.00
_cell.angle_beta   90.00
_cell.angle_gamma   90.00
#
_symmetry.space_group_name_H-M   'P 1'
#
loop_
_entity.id
_entity.type
_entity.pdbx_description
1 polymer ?
#
loop_
_entity_poly.entity_id
_entity_poly.type
_entity_poly.pdbx_seq_one_letter_code
_entity_poly.pdbx_strand_id
1 'polypeptide(L)'
;ACAFKFVVEAVTLFKLYFGGAFDEDAIRNNFVLIYELLDEIMDFGYPQNLSPEILKLYITQEGVRSPFSSKPADKPVPNATLQVTGAVGWRREGLVYKKNEVFLDIVESVNLLMSSKGSVLRCDVTGKILMKCFLSGMPDLKLGLNDKIGLEKESQLKSRPTKSGKTIELDDVTFHQCVNLTRFNSEKTVSFVPPDGEFELMKYRITEGVNLPFRVL
;
A
#
# COMPACT_ATOMS: atom_id res chain seq x y z
N ALA A 1 0.83 -15.23 14.33
CA ALA A 1 0.46 -14.30 13.25
C ALA A 1 1.46 -13.14 13.11
N CYS A 2 1.75 -12.39 14.18
CA CYS A 2 2.66 -11.24 14.13
C CYS A 2 4.09 -11.59 13.67
N ALA A 3 4.67 -12.68 14.17
CA ALA A 3 6.01 -13.13 13.78
C ALA A 3 6.16 -13.39 12.27
N PHE A 4 5.16 -14.04 11.64
CA PHE A 4 5.20 -14.29 10.20
C PHE A 4 5.08 -13.00 9.38
N LYS A 5 4.23 -12.06 9.80
CA LYS A 5 4.12 -10.75 9.15
C LYS A 5 5.45 -9.99 9.24
N PHE A 6 6.06 -9.96 10.42
CA PHE A 6 7.37 -9.34 10.63
C PHE A 6 8.43 -9.95 9.71
N VAL A 7 8.53 -11.28 9.64
CA VAL A 7 9.53 -11.94 8.78
C VAL A 7 9.31 -11.60 7.30
N VAL A 8 8.06 -11.57 6.83
CA VAL A 8 7.74 -11.21 5.44
C VAL A 8 8.08 -9.74 5.14
N GLU A 9 7.77 -8.83 6.07
CA GLU A 9 8.11 -7.41 5.94
C GLU A 9 9.62 -7.17 6.02
N ALA A 10 10.34 -7.85 6.91
CA ALA A 10 11.80 -7.79 7.00
C ALA A 10 12.47 -8.28 5.71
N VAL A 11 12.02 -9.40 5.12
CA VAL A 11 12.53 -9.86 3.81
C VAL A 11 12.25 -8.85 2.70
N THR A 12 11.09 -8.20 2.73
CA THR A 12 10.74 -7.15 1.76
C THR A 12 11.66 -5.93 1.91
N LEU A 13 11.93 -5.51 3.14
CA LEU A 13 12.87 -4.45 3.48
C LEU A 13 14.28 -4.77 2.96
N PHE A 14 14.79 -5.98 3.21
CA PHE A 14 16.11 -6.39 2.72
C PHE A 14 16.20 -6.36 1.19
N LYS A 15 15.17 -6.87 0.47
CA LYS A 15 15.11 -6.78 -0.99
C LYS A 15 15.19 -5.33 -1.48
N LEU A 16 14.53 -4.39 -0.79
CA LEU A 16 14.56 -2.97 -1.15
C LEU A 16 15.93 -2.32 -0.94
N TYR A 17 16.71 -2.77 0.05
CA TYR A 17 18.09 -2.32 0.26
C TYR A 17 19.09 -2.94 -0.72
N PHE A 18 18.89 -4.21 -1.10
CA PHE A 18 19.80 -4.95 -1.99
C PHE A 18 19.53 -4.77 -3.49
N GLY A 19 18.56 -3.93 -3.86
CA GLY A 19 18.21 -3.70 -5.27
C GLY A 19 17.37 -4.81 -5.91
N GLY A 20 16.65 -5.59 -5.10
CA GLY A 20 15.63 -6.55 -5.52
C GLY A 20 15.96 -8.02 -5.24
N ALA A 21 17.24 -8.36 -5.08
CA ALA A 21 17.68 -9.73 -4.76
C ALA A 21 17.70 -9.98 -3.25
N PHE A 22 17.44 -11.22 -2.83
CA PHE A 22 17.60 -11.70 -1.46
C PHE A 22 17.98 -13.18 -1.49
N ASP A 23 19.19 -13.44 -1.98
CA ASP A 23 19.81 -14.76 -2.08
C ASP A 23 21.03 -14.85 -1.15
N GLU A 24 21.69 -16.01 -1.16
CA GLU A 24 22.85 -16.28 -0.30
C GLU A 24 24.00 -15.28 -0.53
N ASP A 25 24.27 -14.92 -1.79
CA ASP A 25 25.32 -13.98 -2.15
C ASP A 25 24.98 -12.55 -1.68
N ALA A 26 23.73 -12.11 -1.84
CA ALA A 26 23.26 -10.83 -1.32
C ALA A 26 23.40 -10.75 0.21
N ILE A 27 23.11 -11.83 0.93
CA ILE A 27 23.26 -11.87 2.38
C ILE A 27 24.73 -11.79 2.79
N ARG A 28 25.60 -12.61 2.17
CA ARG A 28 27.04 -12.62 2.48
C ARG A 28 27.71 -11.28 2.17
N ASN A 29 27.34 -10.63 1.07
CA ASN A 29 27.94 -9.37 0.66
C ASN A 29 27.42 -8.15 1.46
N ASN A 30 26.26 -8.26 2.10
CA ASN A 30 25.62 -7.16 2.84
C ASN A 30 25.45 -7.48 4.33
N PHE A 31 26.25 -8.38 4.90
CA PHE A 31 26.06 -8.88 6.27
C PHE A 31 26.12 -7.75 7.33
N VAL A 32 26.99 -6.76 7.16
CA VAL A 32 27.09 -5.59 8.06
C VAL A 32 25.77 -4.81 8.08
N LEU A 33 25.25 -4.50 6.89
CA LEU A 33 23.97 -3.81 6.73
C LEU A 33 22.80 -4.61 7.31
N ILE A 34 22.82 -5.95 7.19
CA ILE A 34 21.80 -6.81 7.80
C ILE A 34 21.82 -6.69 9.32
N TYR A 35 23.01 -6.69 9.95
CA TYR A 35 23.11 -6.53 11.39
C TYR A 35 22.57 -5.17 11.86
N GLU A 36 22.91 -4.08 11.17
CA GLU A 36 22.37 -2.75 11.47
C GLU A 36 20.84 -2.70 11.32
N LEU A 37 20.31 -3.28 10.24
CA LEU A 37 18.87 -3.32 10.01
C LEU A 37 18.16 -4.16 11.06
N LEU A 38 18.69 -5.33 11.43
CA LEU A 38 18.08 -6.21 12.43
C LEU A 38 17.99 -5.55 13.81
N ASP A 39 19.03 -4.83 14.21
CA ASP A 39 19.08 -4.10 15.49
C ASP A 39 18.03 -2.97 15.54
N GLU A 40 17.82 -2.27 14.42
CA GLU A 40 16.83 -1.20 14.34
C GLU A 40 15.38 -1.66 14.18
N ILE A 41 15.13 -2.76 13.47
CA ILE A 41 13.76 -3.23 13.22
C ILE A 41 13.19 -4.09 14.35
N MET A 42 14.02 -4.60 15.26
CA MET A 42 13.59 -5.44 16.36
C MET A 42 14.46 -5.24 17.61
N ASP A 43 13.85 -4.74 18.67
CA ASP A 43 14.48 -4.63 19.99
C ASP A 43 13.83 -5.61 20.96
N PHE A 44 14.63 -6.50 21.57
CA PHE A 44 14.20 -7.50 22.54
C PHE A 44 12.97 -8.34 22.12
N GLY A 45 12.85 -8.64 20.82
CA GLY A 45 11.72 -9.39 20.26
C GLY A 45 10.46 -8.56 19.99
N TYR A 46 10.50 -7.25 20.22
CA TYR A 46 9.46 -6.30 19.84
C TYR A 46 9.79 -5.66 18.50
N PRO A 47 8.99 -5.91 17.44
CA PRO A 47 9.13 -5.22 16.17
C PRO A 47 8.99 -3.71 16.35
N GLN A 48 9.92 -2.96 15.77
CA GLN A 48 9.94 -1.51 15.73
C GLN A 48 9.41 -1.02 14.37
N ASN A 49 10.01 0.03 13.81
CA ASN A 49 9.60 0.61 12.53
C ASN A 49 10.32 -0.08 11.36
N LEU A 50 9.56 -0.73 10.48
CA LEU A 50 10.08 -1.40 9.28
C LEU A 50 9.96 -0.53 8.00
N SER A 51 9.61 0.76 8.13
CA SER A 51 9.45 1.66 6.98
C SER A 51 10.80 1.94 6.30
N PRO A 52 11.00 1.50 5.04
CA PRO A 52 12.27 1.71 4.33
C PRO A 52 12.58 3.20 4.11
N GLU A 53 11.56 4.04 3.99
CA GLU A 53 11.72 5.49 3.80
C GLU A 53 12.33 6.17 5.02
N ILE A 54 12.00 5.67 6.21
CA ILE A 54 12.51 6.19 7.47
C ILE A 54 13.91 5.61 7.72
N LEU A 55 14.07 4.29 7.59
CA LEU A 55 15.34 3.61 7.83
C LEU A 55 16.46 4.14 6.92
N LYS A 56 16.16 4.49 5.66
CA LYS A 56 17.13 5.07 4.72
C LYS A 56 17.66 6.46 5.13
N LEU A 57 17.04 7.14 6.10
CA LEU A 57 17.51 8.43 6.58
C LEU A 57 18.72 8.31 7.51
N TYR A 58 18.86 7.20 8.24
CA TYR A 58 19.95 7.01 9.21
C TYR A 58 20.80 5.75 8.94
N ILE A 59 20.28 4.76 8.22
CA ILE A 59 21.04 3.63 7.69
C ILE A 59 21.40 3.93 6.24
N THR A 60 22.54 4.60 6.04
CA THR A 60 23.00 5.12 4.74
C THR A 60 23.89 4.16 3.97
N GLN A 61 24.18 2.97 4.51
CA GLN A 61 24.89 1.94 3.76
C GLN A 61 24.02 1.51 2.56
N GLU A 62 24.31 2.06 1.39
CA GLU A 62 23.79 1.49 0.14
C GLU A 62 24.46 0.12 -0.02
N GLY A 63 23.67 -0.96 0.09
CA GLY A 63 24.19 -2.31 -0.13
C GLY A 63 24.96 -2.41 -1.43
N VAL A 64 25.89 -3.36 -1.55
CA VAL A 64 26.78 -3.50 -2.71
C VAL A 64 25.93 -3.67 -3.98
N ARG A 65 25.68 -2.55 -4.67
CA ARG A 65 24.90 -2.51 -5.91
C ARG A 65 25.74 -3.14 -7.01
N SER A 66 25.11 -3.94 -7.87
CA SER A 66 25.74 -4.40 -9.11
C SER A 66 26.27 -3.19 -9.91
N PRO A 67 27.40 -3.33 -10.63
CA PRO A 67 28.15 -2.20 -11.20
C PRO A 67 27.44 -1.39 -12.31
N PHE A 68 26.13 -1.57 -12.52
CA PHE A 68 25.35 -0.93 -13.57
C PHE A 68 24.31 0.10 -13.08
N SER A 69 24.29 0.46 -11.79
CA SER A 69 23.33 1.44 -11.25
C SER A 69 24.01 2.78 -10.93
N SER A 70 23.52 3.85 -11.56
CA SER A 70 23.99 5.22 -11.44
C SER A 70 23.83 5.81 -10.03
N LYS A 71 24.89 6.49 -9.54
CA LYS A 71 24.98 7.21 -8.26
C LYS A 71 23.84 8.22 -8.02
N PRO A 72 23.40 8.43 -6.77
CA PRO A 72 22.80 9.69 -6.35
C PRO A 72 23.73 10.52 -5.46
N ALA A 73 23.54 11.84 -5.56
CA ALA A 73 24.31 12.91 -4.93
C ALA A 73 24.00 13.09 -3.43
N ASP A 74 25.02 13.55 -2.69
CA ASP A 74 24.96 14.01 -1.30
C ASP A 74 23.79 14.97 -1.07
N LYS A 75 22.82 14.58 -0.23
CA LYS A 75 21.84 15.49 0.35
C LYS A 75 21.91 15.40 1.89
N PRO A 76 21.83 16.55 2.58
CA PRO A 76 21.96 16.60 4.03
C PRO A 76 20.83 15.83 4.71
N VAL A 77 21.20 15.09 5.76
CA VAL A 77 20.34 14.20 6.54
C VAL A 77 19.29 15.04 7.30
N PRO A 78 17.98 14.88 7.03
CA PRO A 78 16.95 15.52 7.84
C PRO A 78 16.90 14.88 9.24
N ASN A 79 16.63 15.68 10.28
CA ASN A 79 16.49 15.23 11.67
C ASN A 79 15.52 14.04 11.80
N ALA A 80 16.07 12.82 11.93
CA ALA A 80 15.33 11.56 11.99
C ALA A 80 14.38 11.46 13.21
N THR A 81 14.67 12.19 14.30
CA THR A 81 13.94 12.12 15.57
C THR A 81 12.49 12.64 15.50
N LEU A 82 12.17 13.56 14.58
CA LEU A 82 10.81 14.11 14.45
C LEU A 82 9.87 13.20 13.65
N GLN A 83 10.39 12.38 12.73
CA GLN A 83 9.58 11.45 11.92
C GLN A 83 9.23 10.16 12.65
N VAL A 84 9.96 9.84 13.73
CA VAL A 84 9.72 8.66 14.57
C VAL A 84 8.68 8.93 15.67
N THR A 85 8.46 10.19 16.06
CA THR A 85 7.52 10.58 17.14
C THR A 85 6.27 11.31 16.66
N GLY A 86 6.20 11.72 15.39
CA GLY A 86 5.02 12.35 14.80
C GLY A 86 3.87 11.37 14.57
N ALA A 87 2.62 11.86 14.63
CA ALA A 87 1.41 11.04 14.44
C ALA A 87 1.26 10.42 13.03
N VAL A 88 2.12 10.79 12.07
CA VAL A 88 2.07 10.34 10.67
C VAL A 88 3.46 9.86 10.24
N GLY A 89 3.74 8.57 10.44
CA GLY A 89 5.06 7.96 10.16
C GLY A 89 5.30 7.54 8.71
N TRP A 90 4.42 7.90 7.77
CA TRP A 90 4.49 7.44 6.37
C TRP A 90 4.55 8.58 5.36
N ARG A 91 4.66 9.84 5.81
CA ARG A 91 4.78 11.00 4.92
C ARG A 91 5.65 12.08 5.55
N ARG A 92 6.64 12.56 4.79
CA ARG A 92 7.57 13.61 5.24
C ARG A 92 6.95 15.01 5.08
N GLU A 93 7.22 15.88 6.05
CA GLU A 93 6.88 17.30 5.94
C GLU A 93 7.79 18.01 4.92
N GLY A 94 7.28 19.11 4.35
CA GLY A 94 8.06 19.95 3.43
C GLY A 94 8.23 19.41 2.01
N LEU A 95 7.49 18.37 1.61
CA LEU A 95 7.44 17.92 0.21
C LEU A 95 6.88 19.04 -0.69
N VAL A 96 7.57 19.35 -1.78
CA VAL A 96 7.15 20.37 -2.76
C VAL A 96 7.30 19.80 -4.16
N TYR A 97 6.20 19.81 -4.90
CA TYR A 97 6.14 19.42 -6.30
C TYR A 97 5.77 20.63 -7.15
N LYS A 98 6.36 20.73 -8.36
CA LYS A 98 6.00 21.79 -9.32
C LYS A 98 4.53 21.69 -9.76
N LYS A 99 4.01 20.47 -9.82
CA LYS A 99 2.64 20.14 -10.17
C LYS A 99 2.15 19.06 -9.21
N ASN A 100 1.01 19.29 -8.58
CA ASN A 100 0.39 18.32 -7.70
C ASN A 100 -0.45 17.35 -8.53
N GLU A 101 -0.08 16.08 -8.55
CA GLU A 101 -0.74 15.04 -9.35
C GLU A 101 -0.96 13.78 -8.53
N VAL A 102 -2.06 13.09 -8.81
CA VAL A 102 -2.38 11.78 -8.22
C VAL A 102 -2.85 10.87 -9.35
N PHE A 103 -2.24 9.69 -9.44
CA PHE A 103 -2.69 8.62 -10.33
C PHE A 103 -3.27 7.49 -9.49
N LEU A 104 -4.39 6.94 -9.94
CA LEU A 104 -5.02 5.77 -9.32
C LEU A 104 -5.16 4.69 -10.38
N ASP A 105 -4.58 3.53 -10.11
CA ASP A 105 -4.72 2.34 -10.92
C ASP A 105 -5.53 1.30 -10.15
N ILE A 106 -6.67 0.92 -10.69
CA ILE A 106 -7.52 -0.15 -10.16
C ILE A 106 -7.18 -1.42 -10.93
N VAL A 107 -6.57 -2.38 -10.25
CA VAL A 107 -6.15 -3.65 -10.84
C VAL A 107 -6.98 -4.77 -10.26
N GLU A 108 -7.77 -5.40 -11.11
CA GLU A 108 -8.65 -6.51 -10.75
C GLU A 108 -8.17 -7.82 -11.35
N SER A 109 -8.07 -8.86 -10.52
CA SER A 109 -7.80 -10.24 -10.93
C SER A 109 -9.07 -11.06 -10.79
N VAL A 110 -9.58 -11.56 -11.92
CA VAL A 110 -10.75 -12.42 -11.96
C VAL A 110 -10.31 -13.88 -11.77
N ASN A 111 -10.71 -14.48 -10.67
CA ASN A 111 -10.49 -15.89 -10.35
C ASN A 111 -11.72 -16.69 -10.76
N LEU A 112 -11.59 -17.59 -11.73
CA LEU A 112 -12.67 -18.43 -12.23
C LEU A 112 -12.29 -19.91 -12.17
N LEU A 113 -13.13 -20.70 -11.52
CA LEU A 113 -13.12 -22.15 -11.61
C LEU A 113 -14.41 -22.61 -12.28
N MET A 114 -14.29 -23.34 -13.38
CA MET A 114 -15.41 -23.82 -14.16
C MET A 114 -15.29 -25.32 -14.39
N SER A 115 -16.42 -26.02 -14.30
CA SER A 115 -16.53 -27.44 -14.64
C SER A 115 -16.32 -27.64 -16.15
N SER A 116 -15.94 -28.86 -16.55
CA SER A 116 -15.88 -29.26 -17.96
C SER A 116 -17.22 -29.15 -18.70
N LYS A 117 -18.35 -29.09 -17.96
CA LYS A 117 -19.70 -28.87 -18.51
C LYS A 117 -20.06 -27.39 -18.69
N GLY A 118 -19.14 -26.47 -18.42
CA GLY A 118 -19.39 -25.02 -18.51
C GLY A 118 -20.07 -24.40 -17.29
N SER A 119 -20.30 -25.16 -16.22
CA SER A 119 -20.87 -24.63 -14.97
C SER A 119 -19.79 -23.94 -14.14
N VAL A 120 -20.05 -22.71 -13.69
CA VAL A 120 -19.17 -21.96 -12.79
C VAL A 120 -19.21 -22.60 -11.40
N LEU A 121 -18.06 -23.04 -10.91
CA LEU A 121 -17.91 -23.62 -9.57
C LEU A 121 -17.46 -22.57 -8.55
N ARG A 122 -16.61 -21.63 -8.98
CA ARG A 122 -16.15 -20.50 -8.15
C ARG A 122 -15.85 -19.32 -9.05
N CYS A 123 -16.30 -18.14 -8.66
CA CYS A 123 -15.96 -16.90 -9.33
C CYS A 123 -15.77 -15.83 -8.26
N ASP A 124 -14.58 -15.23 -8.19
CA ASP A 124 -14.30 -14.13 -7.30
C ASP A 124 -13.31 -13.15 -7.94
N VAL A 125 -13.40 -11.88 -7.58
CA VAL A 125 -12.51 -10.83 -8.03
C VAL A 125 -11.69 -10.38 -6.84
N THR A 126 -10.37 -10.40 -6.99
CA THR A 126 -9.45 -9.77 -6.07
C THR A 126 -8.95 -8.48 -6.71
N GLY A 127 -9.37 -7.34 -6.15
CA GLY A 127 -8.98 -6.01 -6.60
C GLY A 127 -7.94 -5.37 -5.69
N LYS A 128 -7.09 -4.53 -6.27
CA LYS A 128 -6.19 -3.64 -5.53
C LYS A 128 -6.20 -2.25 -6.15
N ILE A 129 -6.15 -1.23 -5.30
CA ILE A 129 -6.03 0.17 -5.70
C ILE A 129 -4.60 0.60 -5.44
N LEU A 130 -3.85 0.77 -6.52
CA LEU A 130 -2.51 1.32 -6.50
C LEU A 130 -2.60 2.83 -6.71
N MET A 131 -1.86 3.58 -5.91
CA MET A 131 -1.81 5.03 -5.99
C MET A 131 -0.39 5.49 -6.25
N LYS A 132 -0.27 6.56 -7.04
CA LYS A 132 0.96 7.30 -7.24
C LYS A 132 0.71 8.77 -6.93
N CYS A 133 1.27 9.24 -5.82
CA CYS A 133 1.00 10.56 -5.27
C CYS A 133 2.23 11.47 -5.37
N PHE A 134 2.09 12.55 -6.11
CA PHE A 134 3.06 13.65 -6.18
C PHE A 134 2.40 14.91 -5.66
N LEU A 135 2.27 15.01 -4.34
CA LEU A 135 1.56 16.10 -3.67
C LEU A 135 2.50 16.87 -2.76
N SER A 136 2.29 18.19 -2.68
CA SER A 136 3.05 19.06 -1.79
C SER A 136 2.42 19.11 -0.39
N GLY A 137 3.24 19.27 0.65
CA GLY A 137 2.80 19.38 2.05
C GLY A 137 2.17 18.08 2.60
N MET A 138 1.18 18.23 3.50
CA MET A 138 0.46 17.14 4.18
C MET A 138 -1.03 17.15 3.78
N PRO A 139 -1.40 16.65 2.59
CA PRO A 139 -2.78 16.65 2.13
C PRO A 139 -3.62 15.55 2.81
N ASP A 140 -4.86 15.88 3.21
CA ASP A 140 -5.88 14.89 3.60
C ASP A 140 -6.73 14.57 2.36
N LEU A 141 -6.60 13.34 1.85
CA LEU A 141 -7.37 12.84 0.71
C LEU A 141 -8.59 12.06 1.18
N LYS A 142 -9.65 12.11 0.37
CA LYS A 142 -10.88 11.33 0.57
C LYS A 142 -11.22 10.59 -0.73
N LEU A 143 -11.34 9.28 -0.66
CA LEU A 143 -11.81 8.43 -1.74
C LEU A 143 -13.20 7.89 -1.41
N GLY A 144 -14.16 8.18 -2.28
CA GLY A 144 -15.51 7.61 -2.24
C GLY A 144 -15.60 6.39 -3.16
N LEU A 145 -16.15 5.29 -2.65
CA LEU A 145 -16.42 4.08 -3.43
C LEU A 145 -17.93 3.93 -3.66
N ASN A 146 -18.32 3.36 -4.79
CA ASN A 146 -19.72 3.06 -5.11
C ASN A 146 -20.21 1.80 -4.39
N ASP A 147 -20.00 1.75 -3.07
CA ASP A 147 -20.45 0.66 -2.21
C ASP A 147 -21.95 0.84 -1.87
N LYS A 148 -22.72 -0.26 -1.88
CA LYS A 148 -24.16 -0.26 -1.52
C LYS A 148 -24.41 0.48 -0.20
N ILE A 149 -23.55 0.26 0.78
CA ILE A 149 -23.71 0.80 2.14
C ILE A 149 -23.45 2.31 2.18
N GLY A 150 -22.57 2.83 1.32
CA GLY A 150 -22.26 4.26 1.24
C GLY A 150 -23.37 5.06 0.53
N LEU A 151 -23.94 4.48 -0.53
CA LEU A 151 -24.97 5.13 -1.35
C LEU A 151 -26.32 5.25 -0.63
N GLU A 152 -26.68 4.30 0.24
CA GLU A 152 -27.90 4.39 1.06
C GLU A 152 -27.87 5.63 1.98
N LYS A 153 -26.72 5.93 2.59
CA LYS A 153 -26.55 7.14 3.42
C LYS A 153 -26.57 8.43 2.61
N GLU A 154 -26.03 8.43 1.40
CA GLU A 154 -26.01 9.63 0.55
C GLU A 154 -27.40 9.95 -0.05
N SER A 155 -28.20 8.91 -0.34
CA SER A 155 -29.56 9.05 -0.86
C SER A 155 -30.53 9.71 0.14
N GLN A 156 -30.25 9.64 1.45
CA GLN A 156 -31.04 10.32 2.48
C GLN A 156 -30.71 11.81 2.61
N LEU A 157 -29.54 12.27 2.14
CA LEU A 157 -29.11 13.67 2.29
C LEU A 157 -29.30 14.54 1.05
N LYS A 158 -29.48 13.97 -0.15
CA LYS A 158 -29.64 14.75 -1.38
C LYS A 158 -30.74 14.19 -2.27
N SER A 159 -31.79 15.00 -2.48
CA SER A 159 -32.90 14.80 -3.42
C SER A 159 -32.47 14.92 -4.88
N ARG A 160 -31.42 14.19 -5.29
CA ARG A 160 -31.00 14.12 -6.70
C ARG A 160 -31.17 12.68 -7.19
N PRO A 161 -31.89 12.43 -8.29
CA PRO A 161 -32.04 11.09 -8.82
C PRO A 161 -30.69 10.66 -9.40
N THR A 162 -29.90 9.94 -8.63
CA THR A 162 -28.70 9.28 -9.15
C THR A 162 -29.17 8.04 -9.90
N LYS A 163 -28.94 8.05 -11.21
CA LYS A 163 -29.07 6.88 -12.10
C LYS A 163 -28.56 5.64 -11.39
N SER A 164 -29.27 4.54 -11.58
CA SER A 164 -28.94 3.17 -11.17
C SER A 164 -27.52 2.74 -11.57
N GLY A 165 -26.51 3.26 -10.89
CA GLY A 165 -25.16 2.73 -10.94
C GLY A 165 -25.20 1.38 -10.25
N LYS A 166 -24.72 0.33 -10.93
CA LYS A 166 -24.49 -0.97 -10.29
C LYS A 166 -23.66 -0.74 -9.04
N THR A 167 -24.26 -0.98 -7.89
CA THR A 167 -23.62 -0.86 -6.60
C THR A 167 -22.75 -2.10 -6.37
N ILE A 168 -21.54 -1.87 -5.88
CA ILE A 168 -20.55 -2.93 -5.66
C ILE A 168 -20.64 -3.35 -4.20
N GLU A 169 -20.87 -4.63 -3.92
CA GLU A 169 -20.72 -5.16 -2.57
C GLU A 169 -19.29 -5.68 -2.41
N LEU A 170 -18.58 -5.11 -1.44
CA LEU A 170 -17.23 -5.52 -1.10
C LEU A 170 -17.32 -6.53 0.05
N ASP A 171 -16.83 -7.75 -0.16
CA ASP A 171 -16.87 -8.81 0.87
C ASP A 171 -15.85 -8.50 1.98
N ASP A 172 -14.60 -8.31 1.57
CA ASP A 172 -13.48 -8.01 2.45
C ASP A 172 -12.71 -6.82 1.89
N VAL A 173 -12.23 -5.96 2.79
CA VAL A 173 -11.36 -4.84 2.43
C VAL A 173 -10.19 -4.76 3.40
N THR A 174 -8.99 -4.64 2.86
CA THR A 174 -7.78 -4.35 3.62
C THR A 174 -7.21 -3.01 3.19
N PHE A 175 -6.86 -2.16 4.15
CA PHE A 175 -6.35 -0.81 3.89
C PHE A 175 -4.87 -0.69 4.26
N HIS A 176 -4.22 0.28 3.62
CA HIS A 176 -2.94 0.79 4.08
C HIS A 176 -3.09 1.49 5.44
N GLN A 177 -2.02 1.52 6.24
CA GLN A 177 -2.00 2.15 7.56
C GLN A 177 -2.34 3.64 7.56
N CYS A 178 -2.25 4.29 6.39
CA CYS A 178 -2.58 5.71 6.26
C CYS A 178 -4.07 6.01 6.31
N VAL A 179 -4.92 4.99 6.23
CA VAL A 179 -6.38 5.12 6.21
C VAL A 179 -6.95 5.21 7.61
N ASN A 180 -7.80 6.21 7.82
CA ASN A 180 -8.58 6.34 9.04
C ASN A 180 -9.75 5.35 9.05
N LEU A 181 -9.54 4.19 9.67
CA LEU A 181 -10.55 3.13 9.78
C LEU A 181 -11.79 3.56 10.56
N THR A 182 -11.65 4.46 11.53
CA THR A 182 -12.79 4.97 12.32
C THR A 182 -13.75 5.77 11.43
N ARG A 183 -13.22 6.69 10.61
CA ARG A 183 -14.01 7.45 9.63
C ARG A 183 -14.60 6.56 8.55
N PHE A 184 -13.85 5.57 8.08
CA PHE A 184 -14.38 4.60 7.12
C PHE A 184 -15.58 3.83 7.70
N ASN A 185 -15.52 3.42 8.97
CA ASN A 185 -16.63 2.69 9.58
C ASN A 185 -17.90 3.56 9.74
N SER A 186 -17.74 4.86 10.08
CA SER A 186 -18.87 5.79 10.26
C SER A 186 -19.45 6.32 8.96
N GLU A 187 -18.60 6.80 8.05
CA GLU A 187 -18.96 7.57 6.86
C GLU A 187 -18.82 6.78 5.55
N LYS A 188 -18.24 5.56 5.59
CA LYS A 188 -17.89 4.77 4.40
C LYS A 188 -17.02 5.54 3.40
N THR A 189 -16.28 6.53 3.89
CA THR A 189 -15.35 7.35 3.13
C THR A 189 -13.93 6.99 3.54
N VAL A 190 -13.07 6.68 2.56
CA VAL A 190 -11.66 6.36 2.80
C VAL A 190 -10.90 7.67 2.91
N SER A 191 -10.63 8.12 4.14
CA SER A 191 -9.88 9.36 4.45
C SER A 191 -8.46 9.01 4.89
N PHE A 192 -7.45 9.64 4.28
CA PHE A 192 -6.05 9.31 4.51
C PHE A 192 -5.09 10.43 4.09
N VAL A 193 -3.92 10.46 4.73
CA VAL A 193 -2.77 11.23 4.27
C VAL A 193 -1.86 10.28 3.47
N PRO A 194 -1.74 10.43 2.13
CA PRO A 194 -1.02 9.46 1.30
C PRO A 194 0.49 9.49 1.53
N PRO A 195 1.18 8.33 1.55
CA PRO A 195 2.61 8.26 1.29
C PRO A 195 3.00 8.97 0.00
N ASP A 196 4.27 9.35 -0.10
CA ASP A 196 4.82 9.98 -1.30
C ASP A 196 5.22 8.91 -2.32
N GLY A 197 4.96 9.16 -3.61
CA GLY A 197 5.26 8.18 -4.66
C GLY A 197 4.23 7.05 -4.76
N GLU A 198 4.70 5.84 -5.09
CA GLU A 198 3.87 4.68 -5.41
C GLU A 198 3.61 3.81 -4.17
N PHE A 199 2.34 3.54 -3.87
CA PHE A 199 1.95 2.64 -2.79
C PHE A 199 0.60 1.98 -3.08
N GLU A 200 0.29 0.91 -2.37
CA GLU A 200 -1.01 0.25 -2.42
C GLU A 200 -1.92 0.84 -1.34
N LEU A 201 -3.03 1.46 -1.73
CA LEU A 201 -3.97 2.09 -0.80
C LEU A 201 -4.87 1.04 -0.13
N MET A 202 -5.43 0.13 -0.93
CA MET A 202 -6.34 -0.89 -0.44
C MET A 202 -6.40 -2.10 -1.37
N LYS A 203 -6.77 -3.24 -0.79
CA LYS A 203 -7.23 -4.43 -1.53
C LYS A 203 -8.66 -4.72 -1.14
N TYR A 204 -9.41 -5.29 -2.08
CA TYR A 204 -10.77 -5.70 -1.86
C TYR A 204 -11.05 -7.04 -2.54
N ARG A 205 -12.07 -7.74 -2.06
CA ARG A 205 -12.56 -8.98 -2.63
C ARG A 205 -14.05 -8.88 -2.90
N ILE A 206 -14.49 -9.38 -4.05
CA ILE A 206 -15.89 -9.41 -4.48
C ILE A 206 -16.21 -10.82 -4.98
N THR A 207 -17.27 -11.43 -4.46
CA THR A 207 -17.75 -12.76 -4.91
C THR A 207 -19.07 -12.68 -5.66
N GLU A 208 -19.82 -11.59 -5.50
CA GLU A 208 -21.12 -11.40 -6.14
C GLU A 208 -21.05 -10.40 -7.30
N GLY A 209 -21.95 -10.54 -8.28
CA GLY A 209 -22.08 -9.58 -9.38
C GLY A 209 -20.92 -9.59 -10.41
N VAL A 210 -20.04 -10.59 -10.36
CA VAL A 210 -18.92 -10.74 -11.30
C VAL A 210 -19.44 -11.13 -12.68
N ASN A 211 -19.15 -10.31 -13.69
CA ASN A 211 -19.46 -10.64 -15.08
C ASN A 211 -18.28 -11.35 -15.72
N LEU A 212 -18.51 -12.55 -16.25
CA LEU A 212 -17.46 -13.32 -16.90
C LEU A 212 -17.09 -12.69 -18.25
N PRO A 213 -15.79 -12.53 -18.55
CA PRO A 213 -15.33 -11.90 -19.79
C PRO A 213 -15.58 -12.76 -21.03
N PHE A 214 -15.71 -14.08 -20.86
CA PHE A 214 -15.97 -15.01 -21.95
C PHE A 214 -16.76 -16.23 -21.45
N ARG A 215 -17.42 -16.92 -22.38
CA ARG A 215 -18.03 -18.23 -22.16
C ARG A 215 -17.17 -19.28 -22.84
N VAL A 216 -16.86 -20.36 -22.13
CA VAL A 216 -16.23 -21.54 -22.72
C VAL A 216 -17.35 -22.53 -23.02
N LEU A 217 -17.48 -22.87 -24.31
CA LEU A 217 -18.49 -23.81 -24.83
C LEU A 217 -17.92 -25.23 -24.87
#